data_AF-A0A369L7C9-F1
#
_entry.id   AF-A0A369L7C9-F1
#
_cell.length_a   1.000
_cell.length_b   1.000
_cell.length_c   1.000
_cell.angle_alpha   90.00
_cell.angle_beta   90.00
_cell.angle_gamma   90.00
#
_symmetry.space_group_name_H-M   'P 1'
#
loop_
_entity.id
_entity.type
_entity.pdbx_description
1 polymer ?
#
loop_
_entity_poly.entity_id
_entity_poly.type
_entity_poly.pdbx_seq_one_letter_code
_entity_poly.pdbx_strand_id
1 'polypeptide(L)'
;MEPSCCCRGRCCLVVSGRGCAMFCSNCGKPIEDDARFCEFCGTPVLDEGPASYADDVSGRQAGDTVSAQASPSQDVGANQGFRSAMAQGAASRSKGISPQVATVAAVCAVLIIAVAVFAIPRIIEAAGGSSSETASRQQADQQAHQQSDGAQGSATENAVSQQVQVKSGISEYSWADLSNIAAEIERTAKNRDDAVRMAASYNLVKPDGSFTGETKTLQTSMGNADVFIVDVFKDKGSSGRSVAFTFMTSGIFAEHPMNPTDSNSGGWKSSGMRAWLNGEVLQSFPDEMRSGVMAVSKLSNNAGKTTSPASVTETQDSVWLFSWVECLGPIAWNARSNQSYIDTVDNKEGSQYAWFKQQGVAGEQGHASLDRSVAGSSNPGVWWMRSSAPNVATSFGDMGPEVDNGGYASTAEGVVFGFCL
;
A
#
# COMPACT_ATOMS: atom_id res chain seq x y z
N MET A 1 -15.90 57.37 -16.04
CA MET A 1 -14.66 56.60 -16.28
C MET A 1 -13.98 56.47 -14.93
N GLU A 2 -14.22 55.34 -14.25
CA GLU A 2 -13.59 55.00 -12.97
C GLU A 2 -12.53 53.92 -13.22
N PRO A 3 -11.48 53.81 -12.37
CA PRO A 3 -10.31 53.00 -12.67
C PRO A 3 -10.56 51.51 -12.46
N SER A 4 -10.23 50.70 -13.47
CA SER A 4 -10.24 49.24 -13.38
C SER A 4 -9.11 48.75 -12.46
N CYS A 5 -9.44 48.15 -11.32
CA CYS A 5 -8.47 47.42 -10.50
C CYS A 5 -8.15 46.05 -11.14
N CYS A 6 -6.94 45.91 -11.69
CA CYS A 6 -6.41 44.63 -12.16
C CYS A 6 -5.71 43.88 -11.03
N CYS A 7 -6.34 42.82 -10.49
CA CYS A 7 -5.63 41.81 -9.70
C CYS A 7 -5.27 40.61 -10.59
N ARG A 8 -3.96 40.43 -10.85
CA ARG A 8 -3.33 39.19 -11.35
C ARG A 8 -4.05 38.43 -12.49
N GLY A 9 -4.42 39.15 -13.55
CA GLY A 9 -4.47 38.57 -14.89
C GLY A 9 -5.71 37.76 -15.30
N ARG A 10 -6.81 37.74 -14.53
CA ARG A 10 -8.11 37.23 -15.01
C ARG A 10 -9.26 38.18 -14.68
N CYS A 11 -10.15 38.39 -15.65
CA CYS A 11 -11.38 39.15 -15.44
C CYS A 11 -12.42 38.29 -14.71
N CYS A 12 -12.96 38.81 -13.60
CA CYS A 12 -14.09 38.21 -12.89
C CYS A 12 -15.29 39.18 -12.90
N LEU A 13 -16.50 38.66 -13.00
CA LEU A 13 -17.73 39.45 -12.86
C LEU A 13 -17.91 39.91 -11.41
N VAL A 14 -18.27 41.18 -11.24
CA VAL A 14 -18.56 41.77 -9.93
C VAL A 14 -19.96 41.37 -9.45
N VAL A 15 -20.03 40.73 -8.28
CA VAL A 15 -21.27 40.58 -7.51
C VAL A 15 -21.05 41.17 -6.10
N SER A 16 -21.45 42.43 -5.95
CA SER A 16 -21.77 43.10 -4.68
C SER A 16 -20.87 42.86 -3.45
N GLY A 17 -19.79 43.65 -3.35
CA GLY A 17 -19.47 44.35 -2.09
C GLY A 17 -18.96 43.53 -0.89
N ARG A 18 -18.37 42.35 -1.09
CA ARG A 18 -17.54 41.65 -0.09
C ARG A 18 -16.24 41.19 -0.76
N GLY A 19 -15.19 40.95 0.04
CA GLY A 19 -13.84 40.60 -0.44
C GLY A 19 -13.81 39.38 -1.36
N CYS A 20 -12.75 39.26 -2.17
CA CYS A 20 -12.57 38.18 -3.13
C CYS A 20 -12.19 36.86 -2.44
N ALA A 21 -13.17 36.20 -1.80
CA ALA A 21 -12.97 34.95 -1.09
C ALA A 21 -12.19 33.92 -1.94
N MET A 22 -10.97 33.64 -1.52
CA MET A 22 -10.13 32.59 -2.07
C MET A 22 -10.59 31.21 -1.57
N PHE A 23 -10.28 30.15 -2.31
CA PHE A 23 -10.64 28.77 -1.95
C PHE A 23 -9.40 27.89 -1.93
N CYS A 24 -9.30 26.98 -0.96
CA CYS A 24 -8.21 26.02 -0.86
C CYS A 24 -8.22 25.06 -2.06
N SER A 25 -7.10 24.98 -2.78
CA SER A 25 -6.93 24.10 -3.94
C SER A 25 -7.04 22.60 -3.63
N ASN A 26 -6.83 22.19 -2.38
CA ASN A 26 -6.89 20.78 -1.95
C ASN A 26 -8.28 20.38 -1.44
N CYS A 27 -8.94 21.20 -0.60
CA CYS A 27 -10.22 20.83 0.03
C CYS A 27 -11.44 21.64 -0.42
N GLY A 28 -11.27 22.65 -1.29
CA GLY A 28 -12.36 23.46 -1.85
C GLY A 28 -13.10 24.37 -0.86
N LYS A 29 -12.64 24.47 0.39
CA LYS A 29 -13.23 25.38 1.41
C LYS A 29 -12.69 26.81 1.25
N PRO A 30 -13.49 27.84 1.59
CA PRO A 30 -13.03 29.22 1.58
C PRO A 30 -11.88 29.41 2.57
N ILE A 31 -10.95 30.30 2.23
CA ILE A 31 -9.80 30.72 3.03
C ILE A 31 -9.74 32.25 3.06
N GLU A 32 -9.18 32.81 4.12
CA GLU A 32 -8.98 34.26 4.23
C GLU A 32 -7.81 34.73 3.33
N ASP A 33 -7.85 35.98 2.88
CA ASP A 33 -6.99 36.50 1.80
C ASP A 33 -5.48 36.53 2.14
N ASP A 34 -5.09 36.37 3.41
CA ASP A 34 -3.71 36.29 3.91
C ASP A 34 -3.37 34.95 4.63
N ALA A 35 -4.26 33.95 4.54
CA ALA A 35 -4.08 32.67 5.22
C ALA A 35 -2.98 31.81 4.58
N ARG A 36 -1.81 31.73 5.24
CA ARG A 36 -0.65 30.92 4.79
C ARG A 36 -0.92 29.40 4.73
N PHE A 37 -1.93 28.93 5.46
CA PHE A 37 -2.35 27.52 5.50
C PHE A 37 -3.88 27.46 5.56
N CYS A 38 -4.48 26.47 4.90
CA CYS A 38 -5.92 26.23 5.04
C CYS A 38 -6.23 25.65 6.42
N GLU A 39 -6.99 26.37 7.24
CA GLU A 39 -7.35 25.95 8.60
C GLU A 39 -8.13 24.62 8.67
N PHE A 40 -8.79 24.23 7.58
CA PHE A 40 -9.61 23.02 7.52
C PHE A 40 -8.83 21.74 7.15
N CYS A 41 -7.70 21.85 6.46
CA CYS A 41 -6.94 20.68 5.97
C CYS A 41 -5.41 20.80 6.09
N GLY A 42 -4.90 21.89 6.68
CA GLY A 42 -3.47 22.13 6.92
C GLY A 42 -2.63 22.37 5.66
N THR A 43 -3.23 22.39 4.47
CA THR A 43 -2.47 22.55 3.22
C THR A 43 -1.93 23.99 3.09
N PRO A 44 -0.63 24.19 2.84
CA PRO A 44 -0.06 25.52 2.63
C PRO A 44 -0.66 26.19 1.40
N VAL A 45 -0.90 27.49 1.50
CA VAL A 45 -1.33 28.34 0.38
C VAL A 45 -0.08 28.94 -0.25
N LEU A 46 0.17 28.62 -1.51
CA LEU A 46 1.38 29.05 -2.22
C LEU A 46 1.21 30.46 -2.78
N ASP A 47 1.80 31.44 -2.09
CA ASP A 47 1.93 32.81 -2.59
C ASP A 47 2.99 32.89 -3.71
N GLU A 48 2.53 32.84 -4.95
CA GLU A 48 3.34 33.22 -6.14
C GLU A 48 3.60 34.74 -6.12
N GLY A 49 4.53 35.20 -5.28
CA GLY A 49 5.00 36.59 -5.22
C GLY A 49 6.01 36.91 -6.33
N PRO A 50 5.95 38.09 -6.99
CA PRO A 50 6.82 38.39 -8.12
C PRO A 50 8.27 38.62 -7.70
N ALA A 51 9.22 38.13 -8.51
CA ALA A 51 10.64 38.27 -8.26
C ALA A 51 11.14 39.72 -8.39
N SER A 52 11.78 40.24 -7.34
CA SER A 52 12.97 41.10 -7.42
C SER A 52 13.46 41.51 -6.02
N TYR A 53 14.72 41.24 -5.71
CA TYR A 53 15.80 42.23 -5.54
C TYR A 53 17.01 41.52 -4.92
N ALA A 54 18.17 41.66 -5.57
CA ALA A 54 19.45 41.33 -4.96
C ALA A 54 19.89 42.52 -4.11
N ASP A 55 20.51 42.25 -2.96
CA ASP A 55 21.28 43.28 -2.26
C ASP A 55 22.58 42.70 -1.67
N ASP A 56 23.59 43.55 -1.72
CA ASP A 56 25.00 43.27 -1.48
C ASP A 56 25.33 43.30 0.02
N VAL A 57 26.15 42.36 0.52
CA VAL A 57 26.93 42.57 1.75
C VAL A 57 28.36 42.09 1.55
N SER A 58 29.16 42.97 0.96
CA SER A 58 30.62 42.87 0.99
C SER A 58 31.18 43.16 2.39
N GLY A 59 32.19 42.39 2.81
CA GLY A 59 33.23 42.89 3.70
C GLY A 59 33.42 42.18 5.05
N ARG A 60 34.49 41.35 5.13
CA ARG A 60 35.60 41.49 6.10
C ARG A 60 36.72 40.49 5.78
N GLN A 61 37.92 41.01 5.49
CA GLN A 61 39.17 40.23 5.46
C GLN A 61 39.95 40.40 6.77
N ALA A 62 40.55 39.31 7.22
CA ALA A 62 41.87 39.21 7.88
C ALA A 62 42.29 37.74 7.65
N GLY A 63 43.47 37.43 7.11
CA GLY A 63 44.74 37.39 7.88
C GLY A 63 44.78 36.09 8.69
N ASP A 64 45.66 35.11 8.45
CA ASP A 64 47.01 35.18 7.88
C ASP A 64 47.43 33.95 7.05
N THR A 65 48.54 34.11 6.32
CA THR A 65 49.17 33.08 5.48
C THR A 65 50.52 32.67 6.07
N VAL A 66 50.77 31.36 6.24
CA VAL A 66 52.13 30.82 6.44
C VAL A 66 52.31 29.56 5.60
N SER A 67 53.38 29.53 4.80
CA SER A 67 53.76 28.41 3.92
C SER A 67 55.15 27.85 4.29
N ALA A 68 55.30 26.52 4.30
CA ALA A 68 56.52 25.73 4.02
C ALA A 68 56.13 24.24 4.10
N GLN A 69 56.16 23.43 3.04
CA GLN A 69 57.30 22.85 2.29
C GLN A 69 58.15 21.78 3.02
N ALA A 70 57.90 20.52 2.61
CA ALA A 70 58.83 19.41 2.32
C ALA A 70 59.79 18.78 3.38
N SER A 71 59.56 17.47 3.61
CA SER A 71 60.42 16.26 3.76
C SER A 71 61.96 16.37 3.56
N PRO A 72 62.83 15.39 4.02
CA PRO A 72 62.56 13.92 3.97
C PRO A 72 63.34 12.87 4.87
N SER A 73 62.85 11.61 4.78
CA SER A 73 63.59 10.31 4.69
C SER A 73 64.09 9.45 5.89
N GLN A 74 64.08 8.11 5.61
CA GLN A 74 64.74 6.91 6.21
C GLN A 74 64.01 6.20 7.37
N ASP A 75 63.44 4.98 7.20
CA ASP A 75 64.03 3.61 7.01
C ASP A 75 64.73 3.09 8.28
N VAL A 76 64.60 1.85 8.78
CA VAL A 76 64.34 0.48 8.24
C VAL A 76 63.48 -0.30 9.29
N GLY A 77 62.72 -1.39 9.04
CA GLY A 77 62.37 -2.18 7.84
C GLY A 77 62.16 -3.69 8.16
N ALA A 78 61.66 -4.47 7.18
CA ALA A 78 61.33 -5.93 7.19
C ALA A 78 60.10 -6.37 8.06
N ASN A 79 59.28 -7.37 7.68
CA ASN A 79 59.45 -8.37 6.61
C ASN A 79 58.14 -8.78 5.88
N GLN A 80 58.36 -9.37 4.70
CA GLN A 80 57.50 -9.98 3.65
C GLN A 80 56.21 -10.74 4.11
N GLY A 81 55.19 -10.89 3.25
CA GLY A 81 55.11 -10.48 1.83
C GLY A 81 53.81 -10.88 1.09
N PHE A 82 53.84 -10.76 -0.25
CA PHE A 82 52.79 -11.07 -1.26
C PHE A 82 51.42 -10.36 -1.05
N ARG A 83 51.08 -9.24 -1.73
CA ARG A 83 51.04 -8.91 -3.19
C ARG A 83 50.20 -9.92 -4.00
N SER A 84 49.23 -9.54 -4.85
CA SER A 84 48.81 -8.24 -5.43
C SER A 84 47.26 -8.16 -5.49
N ALA A 85 46.53 -7.03 -5.57
CA ALA A 85 46.64 -5.85 -6.45
C ALA A 85 46.56 -6.23 -7.97
N MET A 86 46.13 -5.45 -8.97
CA MET A 86 45.46 -4.14 -9.15
C MET A 86 45.06 -4.04 -10.65
N ALA A 87 44.18 -3.17 -11.18
CA ALA A 87 43.34 -2.09 -10.65
C ALA A 87 42.06 -1.90 -11.53
N GLN A 88 41.56 -0.67 -11.66
CA GLN A 88 40.46 -0.22 -12.52
C GLN A 88 40.78 -0.27 -14.03
N GLY A 89 39.74 -0.28 -14.88
CA GLY A 89 39.89 -0.11 -16.33
C GLY A 89 38.55 0.21 -17.03
N ALA A 90 38.15 1.47 -17.05
CA ALA A 90 36.99 1.91 -17.84
C ALA A 90 37.36 2.02 -19.33
N ALA A 91 36.56 1.42 -20.21
CA ALA A 91 36.69 1.59 -21.67
C ALA A 91 35.30 1.60 -22.32
N SER A 92 35.03 2.61 -23.15
CA SER A 92 33.76 2.72 -23.88
C SER A 92 33.69 1.69 -25.01
N ARG A 93 32.51 1.07 -25.20
CA ARG A 93 32.28 0.16 -26.33
C ARG A 93 31.58 0.90 -27.47
N SER A 94 32.15 0.79 -28.66
CA SER A 94 31.73 1.52 -29.86
C SER A 94 30.46 0.96 -30.51
N LYS A 95 29.73 1.82 -31.22
CA LYS A 95 28.58 1.46 -32.06
C LYS A 95 29.04 0.68 -33.30
N GLY A 96 28.35 -0.41 -33.62
CA GLY A 96 28.29 -1.02 -34.96
C GLY A 96 26.87 -0.90 -35.50
N ILE A 97 26.70 -0.67 -36.81
CA ILE A 97 25.42 -0.24 -37.41
C ILE A 97 24.97 -1.21 -38.52
N SER A 98 23.70 -1.64 -38.40
CA SER A 98 22.75 -2.06 -39.46
C SER A 98 23.03 -3.34 -40.29
N PRO A 99 22.09 -3.77 -41.16
CA PRO A 99 20.61 -3.57 -41.16
C PRO A 99 19.84 -4.90 -41.29
N GLN A 100 18.55 -4.93 -40.93
CA GLN A 100 17.45 -5.55 -41.73
C GLN A 100 16.08 -5.12 -41.17
N VAL A 101 15.41 -4.15 -41.81
CA VAL A 101 13.96 -3.88 -41.64
C VAL A 101 13.35 -3.49 -42.99
N ALA A 102 12.46 -4.34 -43.49
CA ALA A 102 11.50 -4.17 -44.58
C ALA A 102 10.67 -5.47 -44.58
N THR A 103 9.34 -5.53 -44.64
CA THR A 103 8.24 -4.54 -44.70
C THR A 103 6.96 -5.29 -44.29
N VAL A 104 5.92 -4.61 -43.80
CA VAL A 104 4.51 -4.69 -44.28
C VAL A 104 3.59 -3.90 -43.33
N ALA A 105 2.64 -3.18 -43.91
CA ALA A 105 1.70 -2.28 -43.24
C ALA A 105 0.26 -2.83 -43.26
N ALA A 106 -0.69 -2.02 -42.75
CA ALA A 106 -2.11 -2.31 -42.50
C ALA A 106 -2.36 -3.13 -41.22
N VAL A 107 -3.40 -2.87 -40.41
CA VAL A 107 -4.70 -2.26 -40.74
C VAL A 107 -5.07 -1.11 -39.77
N CYS A 108 -5.72 -0.08 -40.29
CA CYS A 108 -6.55 0.87 -39.53
C CYS A 108 -8.02 0.71 -39.94
N ALA A 109 -8.93 1.14 -39.05
CA ALA A 109 -10.40 1.15 -39.18
C ALA A 109 -11.13 -0.18 -38.94
N VAL A 110 -12.40 -0.06 -38.52
CA VAL A 110 -13.31 -1.11 -37.98
C VAL A 110 -12.83 -1.57 -36.57
N LEU A 111 -13.36 -1.09 -35.44
CA LEU A 111 -14.77 -0.97 -35.06
C LEU A 111 -15.09 0.30 -34.20
N ILE A 112 -15.30 1.45 -34.84
CA ILE A 112 -16.16 2.51 -34.26
C ILE A 112 -17.49 2.45 -35.01
N ILE A 113 -18.39 1.56 -34.57
CA ILE A 113 -19.86 1.54 -34.75
C ILE A 113 -20.36 0.39 -33.85
N ALA A 114 -20.72 0.72 -32.60
CA ALA A 114 -21.48 -0.17 -31.69
C ALA A 114 -22.10 0.58 -30.48
N VAL A 115 -22.22 1.93 -30.53
CA VAL A 115 -22.90 2.72 -29.48
C VAL A 115 -23.85 3.71 -30.13
N ALA A 116 -24.97 3.18 -30.62
CA ALA A 116 -26.18 3.92 -30.93
C ALA A 116 -27.37 2.96 -30.82
N VAL A 117 -28.54 3.46 -30.41
CA VAL A 117 -29.76 2.68 -30.13
C VAL A 117 -29.70 1.82 -28.84
N PHE A 118 -29.92 2.46 -27.69
CA PHE A 118 -31.07 2.13 -26.82
C PHE A 118 -31.34 3.26 -25.81
N ALA A 119 -32.02 4.30 -26.27
CA ALA A 119 -32.49 5.41 -25.44
C ALA A 119 -33.91 5.82 -25.86
N ILE A 120 -34.91 5.07 -25.39
CA ILE A 120 -36.33 5.48 -25.44
C ILE A 120 -37.01 5.06 -24.12
N PRO A 121 -37.28 5.99 -23.19
CA PRO A 121 -38.27 5.77 -22.16
C PRO A 121 -39.67 5.89 -22.79
N ARG A 122 -40.49 4.83 -22.72
CA ARG A 122 -41.91 4.89 -23.10
C ARG A 122 -42.75 5.18 -21.86
N ILE A 123 -43.53 6.25 -21.92
CA ILE A 123 -44.42 6.73 -20.86
C ILE A 123 -45.87 6.62 -21.35
N ILE A 124 -46.69 5.95 -20.52
CA ILE A 124 -48.16 6.09 -20.32
C ILE A 124 -49.10 5.90 -21.52
N GLU A 125 -50.03 4.94 -21.39
CA GLU A 125 -51.47 5.26 -21.43
C GLU A 125 -52.34 4.20 -20.72
N ALA A 126 -52.98 4.60 -19.61
CA ALA A 126 -54.20 4.00 -19.07
C ALA A 126 -54.81 4.98 -18.05
N ALA A 127 -55.87 5.69 -18.43
CA ALA A 127 -56.58 6.63 -17.56
C ALA A 127 -57.57 5.91 -16.63
N GLY A 128 -57.81 6.46 -15.44
CA GLY A 128 -58.92 5.99 -14.60
C GLY A 128 -58.93 6.51 -13.16
N GLY A 129 -59.80 7.49 -12.88
CA GLY A 129 -60.39 7.70 -11.55
C GLY A 129 -59.64 8.63 -10.59
N SER A 130 -60.15 9.85 -10.45
CA SER A 130 -59.90 10.70 -9.27
C SER A 130 -60.69 10.22 -8.05
N SER A 131 -60.20 10.51 -6.84
CA SER A 131 -61.01 11.01 -5.70
C SER A 131 -60.15 11.44 -4.49
N SER A 132 -60.22 12.73 -4.18
CA SER A 132 -60.27 13.39 -2.85
C SER A 132 -59.45 12.91 -1.64
N GLU A 133 -58.75 13.90 -1.05
CA GLU A 133 -58.60 14.21 0.39
C GLU A 133 -57.80 13.24 1.28
N THR A 134 -56.71 13.62 1.96
CA THR A 134 -56.40 14.80 2.83
C THR A 134 -56.92 14.67 4.26
N ALA A 135 -55.97 14.75 5.20
CA ALA A 135 -56.15 14.79 6.67
C ALA A 135 -56.68 13.46 7.29
N SER A 136 -56.36 13.11 8.54
CA SER A 136 -55.90 13.95 9.66
C SER A 136 -54.87 13.25 10.55
N ARG A 137 -54.05 14.04 11.24
CA ARG A 137 -53.31 13.61 12.44
C ARG A 137 -54.29 13.44 13.60
N GLN A 138 -54.05 12.50 14.53
CA GLN A 138 -53.73 12.77 15.96
C GLN A 138 -53.98 11.57 16.88
N GLN A 139 -53.09 11.46 17.89
CA GLN A 139 -53.31 10.95 19.27
C GLN A 139 -53.77 9.49 19.42
N ALA A 140 -53.01 8.56 20.01
CA ALA A 140 -52.28 8.53 21.29
C ALA A 140 -53.16 8.29 22.54
N ASP A 141 -52.76 7.24 23.26
CA ASP A 141 -52.94 6.94 24.69
C ASP A 141 -54.18 6.19 25.24
N GLN A 142 -53.84 5.04 25.88
CA GLN A 142 -54.43 4.44 27.10
C GLN A 142 -55.85 3.82 26.98
N GLN A 143 -56.08 2.54 27.31
CA GLN A 143 -55.73 1.87 28.58
C GLN A 143 -55.79 0.33 28.47
N ALA A 144 -55.29 -0.39 29.49
CA ALA A 144 -55.19 -1.85 29.48
C ALA A 144 -56.41 -2.58 30.10
N HIS A 145 -56.78 -3.75 29.55
CA HIS A 145 -57.28 -4.86 30.36
C HIS A 145 -57.05 -6.23 29.68
N GLN A 146 -56.23 -7.05 30.36
CA GLN A 146 -56.27 -8.52 30.49
C GLN A 146 -56.71 -9.45 29.31
N GLN A 147 -55.74 -10.32 28.95
CA GLN A 147 -55.88 -11.79 28.95
C GLN A 147 -56.56 -12.49 27.76
N SER A 148 -55.75 -13.03 26.84
CA SER A 148 -55.50 -14.49 26.71
C SER A 148 -54.63 -14.82 25.48
N ASP A 149 -53.79 -15.85 25.59
CA ASP A 149 -53.23 -16.71 24.53
C ASP A 149 -52.60 -16.09 23.27
N GLY A 150 -51.36 -16.48 22.96
CA GLY A 150 -50.77 -16.23 21.64
C GLY A 150 -49.25 -16.18 21.63
N ALA A 151 -48.64 -17.21 21.05
CA ALA A 151 -47.21 -17.35 20.84
C ALA A 151 -46.51 -16.11 20.27
N GLN A 152 -45.38 -15.73 20.86
CA GLN A 152 -44.27 -15.13 20.14
C GLN A 152 -42.95 -15.55 20.80
N GLY A 153 -42.24 -16.46 20.13
CA GLY A 153 -40.93 -16.92 20.57
C GLY A 153 -39.89 -15.81 20.42
N SER A 154 -38.89 -15.84 21.30
CA SER A 154 -37.70 -15.00 21.22
C SER A 154 -37.03 -15.16 19.85
N ALA A 155 -37.04 -14.10 19.04
CA ALA A 155 -36.35 -14.06 17.76
C ALA A 155 -34.85 -13.72 17.91
N THR A 156 -34.20 -14.26 18.95
CA THR A 156 -32.77 -14.13 19.20
C THR A 156 -32.17 -15.45 19.72
N GLU A 157 -32.39 -16.55 19.01
CA GLU A 157 -31.64 -17.81 19.18
C GLU A 157 -32.00 -18.79 18.04
N ASN A 158 -31.44 -18.58 16.84
CA ASN A 158 -31.33 -19.60 15.78
C ASN A 158 -30.42 -19.18 14.61
N ALA A 159 -29.26 -18.58 14.93
CA ALA A 159 -28.12 -18.68 14.03
C ALA A 159 -27.45 -20.05 14.28
N VAL A 160 -28.02 -21.10 13.69
CA VAL A 160 -27.37 -22.42 13.67
C VAL A 160 -26.05 -22.23 12.93
N SER A 161 -24.93 -22.36 13.65
CA SER A 161 -23.61 -22.37 13.04
C SER A 161 -23.52 -23.55 12.08
N GLN A 162 -23.66 -23.29 10.77
CA GLN A 162 -23.43 -24.30 9.76
C GLN A 162 -21.95 -24.67 9.83
N GLN A 163 -21.67 -25.86 10.36
CA GLN A 163 -20.31 -26.37 10.48
C GLN A 163 -19.75 -26.59 9.07
N VAL A 164 -18.74 -25.81 8.72
CA VAL A 164 -18.11 -25.84 7.40
C VAL A 164 -17.59 -27.25 7.12
N GLN A 165 -17.92 -27.79 5.95
CA GLN A 165 -17.50 -29.14 5.57
C GLN A 165 -16.02 -29.11 5.17
N VAL A 166 -15.21 -29.92 5.86
CA VAL A 166 -13.76 -30.04 5.59
C VAL A 166 -13.54 -30.45 4.12
N LYS A 167 -12.65 -29.71 3.44
CA LYS A 167 -12.25 -29.91 2.04
C LYS A 167 -10.85 -30.49 1.93
N SER A 168 -10.43 -30.90 0.73
CA SER A 168 -9.10 -31.48 0.53
C SER A 168 -7.96 -30.47 0.69
N GLY A 169 -8.19 -29.21 0.29
CA GLY A 169 -7.22 -28.11 0.32
C GLY A 169 -7.88 -26.76 0.10
N ILE A 170 -7.08 -25.68 0.08
CA ILE A 170 -7.59 -24.30 0.15
C ILE A 170 -8.43 -23.88 -1.07
N SER A 171 -8.15 -24.45 -2.25
CA SER A 171 -8.82 -24.12 -3.50
C SER A 171 -10.30 -24.52 -3.52
N GLU A 172 -10.68 -25.57 -2.79
CA GLU A 172 -12.04 -26.13 -2.73
C GLU A 172 -13.02 -25.38 -1.81
N TYR A 173 -12.52 -24.56 -0.87
CA TYR A 173 -13.36 -23.74 0.00
C TYR A 173 -13.92 -22.52 -0.74
N SER A 174 -15.16 -22.11 -0.48
CA SER A 174 -15.65 -20.77 -0.88
C SER A 174 -15.01 -19.67 -0.02
N TRP A 175 -15.18 -18.40 -0.42
CA TRP A 175 -14.70 -17.28 0.41
C TRP A 175 -15.54 -17.13 1.68
N ALA A 176 -16.85 -17.42 1.61
CA ALA A 176 -17.71 -17.56 2.78
C ALA A 176 -17.26 -18.69 3.72
N ASP A 177 -16.87 -19.87 3.20
CA ASP A 177 -16.35 -20.96 4.03
C ASP A 177 -15.09 -20.52 4.80
N LEU A 178 -14.12 -19.91 4.11
CA LEU A 178 -12.89 -19.42 4.73
C LEU A 178 -13.18 -18.34 5.79
N SER A 179 -14.12 -17.43 5.52
CA SER A 179 -14.53 -16.38 6.46
C SER A 179 -15.25 -16.95 7.70
N ASN A 180 -16.06 -18.00 7.52
CA ASN A 180 -16.72 -18.70 8.62
C ASN A 180 -15.71 -19.47 9.49
N ILE A 181 -14.72 -20.14 8.88
CA ILE A 181 -13.62 -20.79 9.59
C ILE A 181 -12.78 -19.74 10.35
N ALA A 182 -12.50 -18.59 9.72
CA ALA A 182 -11.77 -17.49 10.36
C ALA A 182 -12.49 -16.99 11.62
N ALA A 183 -13.78 -16.66 11.49
CA ALA A 183 -14.62 -16.24 12.61
C ALA A 183 -14.73 -17.31 13.73
N GLU A 184 -14.67 -18.61 13.38
CA GLU A 184 -14.57 -19.68 14.39
C GLU A 184 -13.23 -19.62 15.14
N ILE A 185 -12.11 -19.57 14.39
CA ILE A 185 -10.74 -19.51 14.94
C ILE A 185 -10.58 -18.31 15.88
N GLU A 186 -10.97 -17.11 15.45
CA GLU A 186 -10.88 -15.90 16.28
C GLU A 186 -11.72 -15.96 17.56
N ARG A 187 -12.84 -16.68 17.52
CA ARG A 187 -13.76 -16.82 18.66
C ARG A 187 -13.28 -17.86 19.68
N THR A 188 -12.55 -18.90 19.27
CA THR A 188 -12.21 -20.03 20.16
C THR A 188 -10.74 -20.28 20.41
N ALA A 189 -9.84 -19.87 19.51
CA ALA A 189 -8.41 -20.09 19.69
C ALA A 189 -7.87 -19.18 20.81
N LYS A 190 -7.23 -19.77 21.82
CA LYS A 190 -6.72 -19.01 22.99
C LYS A 190 -5.32 -18.44 22.74
N ASN A 191 -4.64 -18.94 21.71
CA ASN A 191 -3.27 -18.66 21.34
C ASN A 191 -3.03 -19.12 19.89
N ARG A 192 -1.85 -18.83 19.34
CA ARG A 192 -1.49 -19.19 17.97
C ARG A 192 -1.48 -20.71 17.72
N ASP A 193 -1.03 -21.52 18.67
CA ASP A 193 -0.96 -22.97 18.48
C ASP A 193 -2.35 -23.60 18.44
N ASP A 194 -3.31 -23.07 19.22
CA ASP A 194 -4.73 -23.44 19.12
C ASP A 194 -5.26 -23.11 17.72
N ALA A 195 -5.01 -21.89 17.22
CA ALA A 195 -5.45 -21.44 15.90
C ALA A 195 -4.85 -22.29 14.76
N VAL A 196 -3.56 -22.62 14.84
CA VAL A 196 -2.87 -23.50 13.88
C VAL A 196 -3.47 -24.91 13.90
N ARG A 197 -3.77 -25.49 15.06
CA ARG A 197 -4.43 -26.81 15.15
C ARG A 197 -5.85 -26.78 14.58
N MET A 198 -6.60 -25.68 14.77
CA MET A 198 -7.90 -25.49 14.15
C MET A 198 -7.79 -25.40 12.62
N ALA A 199 -6.89 -24.56 12.10
CA ALA A 199 -6.65 -24.45 10.66
C ALA A 199 -6.21 -25.79 10.03
N ALA A 200 -5.41 -26.58 10.75
CA ALA A 200 -5.03 -27.92 10.33
C ALA A 200 -6.20 -28.91 10.30
N SER A 201 -7.20 -28.77 11.18
CA SER A 201 -8.43 -29.60 11.13
C SER A 201 -9.30 -29.34 9.89
N TYR A 202 -9.08 -28.20 9.22
CA TYR A 202 -9.68 -27.82 7.94
C TYR A 202 -8.73 -28.04 6.74
N ASN A 203 -7.59 -28.72 6.89
CA ASN A 203 -6.55 -28.89 5.86
C ASN A 203 -5.97 -27.58 5.27
N LEU A 204 -6.17 -26.44 5.95
CA LEU A 204 -5.60 -25.13 5.55
C LEU A 204 -4.12 -25.00 5.99
N VAL A 205 -3.71 -25.84 6.93
CA VAL A 205 -2.34 -26.06 7.40
C VAL A 205 -2.12 -27.58 7.48
N LYS A 206 -0.90 -28.08 7.34
CA LYS A 206 -0.63 -29.52 7.47
C LYS A 206 -0.80 -30.00 8.92
N PRO A 207 -1.00 -31.32 9.16
CA PRO A 207 -1.18 -31.87 10.51
C PRO A 207 -0.03 -31.62 11.48
N ASP A 208 1.19 -31.32 11.00
CA ASP A 208 2.36 -30.97 11.81
C ASP A 208 2.45 -29.47 12.14
N GLY A 209 1.49 -28.66 11.67
CA GLY A 209 1.48 -27.21 11.82
C GLY A 209 2.29 -26.44 10.77
N SER A 210 2.89 -27.12 9.79
CA SER A 210 3.57 -26.48 8.66
C SER A 210 2.59 -26.05 7.57
N PHE A 211 2.86 -24.93 6.91
CA PHE A 211 2.02 -24.38 5.85
C PHE A 211 2.08 -25.25 4.59
N THR A 212 0.94 -25.38 3.89
CA THR A 212 0.81 -26.17 2.66
C THR A 212 1.57 -25.54 1.50
N GLY A 213 1.45 -24.21 1.34
CA GLY A 213 1.89 -23.49 0.14
C GLY A 213 0.91 -23.64 -1.03
N GLU A 214 -0.24 -24.28 -0.83
CA GLU A 214 -1.31 -24.36 -1.83
C GLU A 214 -1.94 -23.00 -2.08
N THR A 215 -2.34 -22.75 -3.33
CA THR A 215 -2.97 -21.50 -3.74
C THR A 215 -4.48 -21.65 -3.93
N LYS A 216 -5.18 -20.54 -3.71
CA LYS A 216 -6.55 -20.30 -4.16
C LYS A 216 -6.53 -19.10 -5.11
N THR A 217 -7.23 -19.19 -6.23
CA THR A 217 -7.39 -18.06 -7.14
C THR A 217 -8.40 -17.04 -6.58
N LEU A 218 -7.93 -15.82 -6.36
CA LEU A 218 -8.70 -14.61 -6.16
C LEU A 218 -9.00 -13.98 -7.53
N GLN A 219 -10.24 -14.04 -7.96
CA GLN A 219 -10.70 -13.42 -9.21
C GLN A 219 -11.05 -11.96 -8.94
N THR A 220 -10.27 -11.01 -9.45
CA THR A 220 -10.59 -9.57 -9.31
C THR A 220 -11.05 -8.96 -10.64
N SER A 221 -11.73 -7.83 -10.60
CA SER A 221 -12.05 -7.05 -11.80
C SER A 221 -10.84 -6.47 -12.53
N MET A 222 -9.64 -6.48 -11.90
CA MET A 222 -8.37 -6.03 -12.46
C MET A 222 -7.50 -7.19 -13.00
N GLY A 223 -7.87 -8.44 -12.72
CA GLY A 223 -7.10 -9.64 -13.06
C GLY A 223 -7.17 -10.73 -11.99
N ASN A 224 -6.75 -11.94 -12.31
CA ASN A 224 -6.69 -13.03 -11.33
C ASN A 224 -5.37 -13.00 -10.58
N ALA A 225 -5.41 -13.17 -9.26
CA ALA A 225 -4.25 -13.38 -8.42
C ALA A 225 -4.38 -14.74 -7.72
N ASP A 226 -3.35 -15.58 -7.77
CA ASP A 226 -3.29 -16.75 -6.89
C ASP A 226 -2.75 -16.32 -5.53
N VAL A 227 -3.40 -16.77 -4.45
CA VAL A 227 -3.06 -16.39 -3.06
C VAL A 227 -2.93 -17.60 -2.16
N PHE A 228 -2.06 -17.53 -1.16
CA PHE A 228 -1.82 -18.61 -0.20
C PHE A 228 -1.72 -18.05 1.22
N ILE A 229 -1.91 -18.91 2.23
CA ILE A 229 -1.79 -18.52 3.64
C ILE A 229 -0.30 -18.43 4.01
N VAL A 230 0.15 -17.23 4.37
CA VAL A 230 1.54 -16.94 4.76
C VAL A 230 1.73 -17.04 6.29
N ASP A 231 0.66 -16.87 7.08
CA ASP A 231 0.65 -17.12 8.53
C ASP A 231 -0.78 -17.27 9.09
N VAL A 232 -0.88 -17.73 10.35
CA VAL A 232 -2.11 -17.88 11.13
C VAL A 232 -1.94 -17.15 12.47
N PHE A 233 -2.96 -16.40 12.89
CA PHE A 233 -2.99 -15.67 14.18
C PHE A 233 -1.90 -14.60 14.38
N LYS A 234 -1.28 -14.13 13.29
CA LYS A 234 -0.08 -13.27 13.31
C LYS A 234 -0.40 -11.78 13.33
N ASP A 235 -1.20 -11.31 12.38
CA ASP A 235 -1.65 -9.92 12.31
C ASP A 235 -2.79 -9.66 13.30
N LYS A 236 -3.07 -8.38 13.57
CA LYS A 236 -4.09 -7.96 14.53
C LYS A 236 -5.06 -6.99 13.87
N GLY A 237 -6.36 -7.21 14.07
CA GLY A 237 -7.38 -6.25 13.66
C GLY A 237 -7.38 -5.02 14.59
N SER A 238 -8.14 -3.99 14.22
CA SER A 238 -8.28 -2.73 14.99
C SER A 238 -8.71 -2.89 16.47
N SER A 239 -9.28 -4.04 16.84
CA SER A 239 -9.61 -4.39 18.24
C SER A 239 -8.43 -4.92 19.06
N GLY A 240 -7.24 -5.05 18.45
CA GLY A 240 -6.04 -5.65 19.06
C GLY A 240 -6.06 -7.18 19.15
N ARG A 241 -7.16 -7.83 18.76
CA ARG A 241 -7.25 -9.30 18.62
C ARG A 241 -6.50 -9.76 17.38
N SER A 242 -5.88 -10.94 17.46
CA SER A 242 -5.33 -11.62 16.29
C SER A 242 -6.44 -11.96 15.31
N VAL A 243 -6.15 -11.81 14.01
CA VAL A 243 -7.02 -12.29 12.93
C VAL A 243 -6.65 -13.72 12.54
N ALA A 244 -7.59 -14.48 11.97
CA ALA A 244 -7.35 -15.90 11.71
C ALA A 244 -6.23 -16.15 10.69
N PHE A 245 -6.35 -15.58 9.49
CA PHE A 245 -5.50 -15.89 8.34
C PHE A 245 -4.82 -14.65 7.77
N THR A 246 -3.51 -14.72 7.52
CA THR A 246 -2.81 -13.77 6.67
C THR A 246 -2.55 -14.41 5.31
N PHE A 247 -2.98 -13.75 4.24
CA PHE A 247 -2.76 -14.17 2.86
C PHE A 247 -1.64 -13.36 2.19
N MET A 248 -1.04 -13.94 1.15
CA MET A 248 -0.06 -13.32 0.25
C MET A 248 -0.34 -13.76 -1.19
N THR A 249 -0.13 -12.89 -2.18
CA THR A 249 -0.12 -13.32 -3.61
C THR A 249 1.11 -14.18 -3.91
N SER A 250 0.92 -15.28 -4.64
CA SER A 250 2.00 -16.22 -5.02
C SER A 250 2.92 -15.66 -6.12
N GLY A 251 2.47 -14.64 -6.84
CA GLY A 251 3.21 -13.95 -7.89
C GLY A 251 2.93 -12.44 -7.91
N ILE A 252 3.50 -11.77 -8.91
CA ILE A 252 3.28 -10.36 -9.19
C ILE A 252 1.87 -10.18 -9.77
N PHE A 253 1.05 -9.39 -9.08
CA PHE A 253 -0.33 -9.09 -9.46
C PHE A 253 -0.42 -8.06 -10.59
N ALA A 254 0.37 -6.99 -10.47
CA ALA A 254 0.43 -5.86 -11.39
C ALA A 254 1.80 -5.18 -11.29
N GLU A 255 2.12 -4.29 -12.22
CA GLU A 255 3.20 -3.32 -12.07
C GLU A 255 2.59 -1.95 -11.70
N HIS A 256 3.10 -1.31 -10.65
CA HIS A 256 2.61 0.00 -10.20
C HIS A 256 3.72 0.79 -9.50
N PRO A 257 3.84 2.11 -9.69
CA PRO A 257 4.81 2.91 -8.95
C PRO A 257 4.40 3.11 -7.49
N MET A 258 5.37 3.21 -6.59
CA MET A 258 5.08 3.47 -5.18
C MET A 258 4.44 4.86 -5.00
N ASN A 259 4.95 5.86 -5.71
CA ASN A 259 4.52 7.26 -5.73
C ASN A 259 4.65 7.86 -7.14
N PRO A 260 3.94 8.95 -7.48
CA PRO A 260 4.04 9.58 -8.81
C PRO A 260 5.37 10.34 -9.05
N THR A 261 6.22 10.47 -8.03
CA THR A 261 7.54 11.13 -8.09
C THR A 261 8.52 10.41 -7.17
N ASP A 262 9.83 10.60 -7.39
CA ASP A 262 10.90 10.05 -6.57
C ASP A 262 10.96 10.73 -5.19
N SER A 263 9.99 10.40 -4.36
CA SER A 263 9.83 10.90 -3.00
C SER A 263 9.33 9.77 -2.12
N ASN A 264 9.91 9.63 -0.93
CA ASN A 264 9.42 8.77 0.13
C ASN A 264 8.89 9.55 1.35
N SER A 265 8.72 10.87 1.21
CA SER A 265 8.22 11.74 2.28
C SER A 265 6.85 11.28 2.80
N GLY A 266 6.74 11.07 4.11
CA GLY A 266 5.55 10.50 4.76
C GLY A 266 5.45 8.97 4.69
N GLY A 267 6.46 8.30 4.14
CA GLY A 267 6.64 6.85 4.15
C GLY A 267 5.46 6.05 3.61
N TRP A 268 5.23 4.85 4.16
CA TRP A 268 4.14 3.98 3.74
C TRP A 268 2.76 4.62 3.89
N LYS A 269 2.50 5.24 5.05
CA LYS A 269 1.22 5.88 5.40
C LYS A 269 0.72 6.87 4.34
N SER A 270 1.64 7.59 3.70
CA SER A 270 1.35 8.64 2.72
C SER A 270 1.59 8.21 1.26
N SER A 271 1.91 6.93 0.99
CA SER A 271 2.24 6.48 -0.36
C SER A 271 1.00 6.36 -1.27
N GLY A 272 1.21 6.60 -2.56
CA GLY A 272 0.20 6.36 -3.61
C GLY A 272 -0.20 4.89 -3.67
N MET A 273 0.77 3.99 -3.55
CA MET A 273 0.55 2.54 -3.45
C MET A 273 -0.43 2.14 -2.33
N ARG A 274 -0.27 2.70 -1.12
CA ARG A 274 -1.15 2.39 0.01
C ARG A 274 -2.59 2.83 -0.28
N ALA A 275 -2.76 4.01 -0.88
CA ALA A 275 -4.07 4.52 -1.28
C ALA A 275 -4.71 3.68 -2.40
N TRP A 276 -3.92 3.28 -3.40
CA TRP A 276 -4.37 2.42 -4.51
C TRP A 276 -4.76 1.01 -4.03
N LEU A 277 -3.97 0.37 -3.17
CA LEU A 277 -4.28 -0.95 -2.62
C LEU A 277 -5.57 -0.97 -1.79
N ASN A 278 -5.75 0.01 -0.90
CA ASN A 278 -6.93 0.09 -0.04
C ASN A 278 -8.14 0.74 -0.74
N GLY A 279 -7.94 1.31 -1.93
CA GLY A 279 -8.95 1.87 -2.81
C GLY A 279 -9.31 0.89 -3.92
N GLU A 280 -8.66 1.02 -5.08
CA GLU A 280 -8.98 0.31 -6.31
C GLU A 280 -8.78 -1.20 -6.19
N VAL A 281 -7.66 -1.67 -5.65
CA VAL A 281 -7.39 -3.12 -5.55
C VAL A 281 -8.38 -3.79 -4.60
N LEU A 282 -8.61 -3.24 -3.42
CA LEU A 282 -9.65 -3.75 -2.52
C LEU A 282 -11.05 -3.71 -3.15
N GLN A 283 -11.40 -2.67 -3.91
CA GLN A 283 -12.68 -2.59 -4.64
C GLN A 283 -12.78 -3.59 -5.80
N SER A 284 -11.67 -4.07 -6.33
CA SER A 284 -11.64 -5.08 -7.39
C SER A 284 -11.97 -6.50 -6.91
N PHE A 285 -11.91 -6.76 -5.60
CA PHE A 285 -12.19 -8.07 -5.01
C PHE A 285 -13.69 -8.43 -5.10
N PRO A 286 -14.06 -9.73 -5.22
CA PRO A 286 -15.46 -10.16 -5.21
C PRO A 286 -16.17 -9.72 -3.94
N ASP A 287 -17.41 -9.24 -4.03
CA ASP A 287 -18.15 -8.68 -2.88
C ASP A 287 -18.23 -9.62 -1.66
N GLU A 288 -18.46 -10.92 -1.90
CA GLU A 288 -18.45 -11.98 -0.87
C GLU A 288 -17.14 -11.97 -0.08
N MET A 289 -16.01 -11.98 -0.79
CA MET A 289 -14.66 -11.99 -0.21
C MET A 289 -14.33 -10.64 0.44
N ARG A 290 -14.60 -9.53 -0.27
CA ARG A 290 -14.34 -8.16 0.15
C ARG A 290 -15.04 -7.78 1.45
N SER A 291 -16.21 -8.36 1.73
CA SER A 291 -16.93 -8.17 3.00
C SER A 291 -16.26 -8.83 4.21
N GLY A 292 -15.44 -9.87 3.99
CA GLY A 292 -14.66 -10.55 5.03
C GLY A 292 -13.29 -9.93 5.29
N VAL A 293 -12.76 -9.10 4.38
CA VAL A 293 -11.40 -8.56 4.50
C VAL A 293 -11.27 -7.64 5.72
N MET A 294 -10.38 -8.01 6.64
CA MET A 294 -10.14 -7.26 7.87
C MET A 294 -9.04 -6.21 7.70
N ALA A 295 -9.29 -5.00 8.20
CA ALA A 295 -8.26 -3.98 8.35
C ALA A 295 -7.36 -4.30 9.56
N VAL A 296 -6.07 -4.52 9.30
CA VAL A 296 -5.08 -4.92 10.32
C VAL A 296 -4.05 -3.83 10.59
N SER A 297 -3.47 -3.89 11.78
CA SER A 297 -2.43 -3.00 12.27
C SER A 297 -1.08 -3.36 11.65
N LYS A 298 -0.55 -2.51 10.76
CA LYS A 298 0.78 -2.65 10.15
C LYS A 298 1.72 -1.59 10.70
N LEU A 299 2.87 -2.00 11.22
CA LEU A 299 3.96 -1.07 11.56
C LEU A 299 4.80 -0.81 10.30
N SER A 300 5.09 0.46 10.04
CA SER A 300 5.99 0.89 8.98
C SER A 300 6.64 2.24 9.24
N ASN A 301 7.81 2.46 8.64
CA ASN A 301 8.41 3.78 8.52
C ASN A 301 7.47 4.71 7.75
N ASN A 302 6.82 5.61 8.50
CA ASN A 302 5.84 6.58 8.00
C ASN A 302 6.41 8.01 7.97
N ALA A 303 7.73 8.15 8.02
CA ALA A 303 8.42 9.43 7.78
C ALA A 303 9.07 9.49 6.39
N GLY A 304 9.55 8.35 5.87
CA GLY A 304 10.47 8.31 4.74
C GLY A 304 11.90 8.30 5.25
N LYS A 305 12.79 9.07 4.63
CA LYS A 305 14.16 9.29 5.12
C LYS A 305 14.17 9.69 6.62
N THR A 306 14.78 8.86 7.47
CA THR A 306 14.82 9.03 8.93
C THR A 306 15.98 8.27 9.56
N THR A 307 16.46 8.76 10.71
CA THR A 307 17.37 8.01 11.60
C THR A 307 16.68 7.51 12.87
N SER A 308 15.38 7.80 13.04
CA SER A 308 14.65 7.56 14.28
C SER A 308 13.71 6.34 14.15
N PRO A 309 13.87 5.28 14.97
CA PRO A 309 12.91 4.18 15.00
C PRO A 309 11.51 4.59 15.49
N ALA A 310 11.35 5.78 16.10
CA ALA A 310 10.04 6.33 16.44
C ALA A 310 9.24 6.81 15.21
N SER A 311 9.86 6.88 14.03
CA SER A 311 9.17 7.07 12.75
C SER A 311 8.35 5.84 12.33
N VAL A 312 8.65 4.67 12.90
CA VAL A 312 7.87 3.45 12.68
C VAL A 312 6.60 3.50 13.52
N THR A 313 5.47 3.65 12.83
CA THR A 313 4.15 3.87 13.44
C THR A 313 3.10 3.03 12.74
N GLU A 314 1.94 2.91 13.36
CA GLU A 314 0.87 2.01 12.92
C GLU A 314 -0.02 2.65 11.84
N THR A 315 -0.34 1.87 10.81
CA THR A 315 -1.45 2.09 9.87
C THR A 315 -2.48 0.98 10.02
N GLN A 316 -3.75 1.29 9.76
CA GLN A 316 -4.79 0.28 9.55
C GLN A 316 -4.95 0.06 8.06
N ASP A 317 -4.59 -1.13 7.59
CA ASP A 317 -4.57 -1.50 6.18
C ASP A 317 -5.36 -2.80 5.96
N SER A 318 -6.26 -2.81 4.98
CA SER A 318 -6.99 -4.01 4.53
C SER A 318 -6.24 -4.77 3.46
N VAL A 319 -5.46 -4.05 2.63
CA VAL A 319 -4.53 -4.60 1.65
C VAL A 319 -3.21 -3.83 1.78
N TRP A 320 -2.08 -4.56 1.86
CA TRP A 320 -0.75 -3.96 2.08
C TRP A 320 0.36 -4.69 1.34
N LEU A 321 1.52 -4.03 1.21
CA LEU A 321 2.78 -4.69 0.82
C LEU A 321 3.55 -5.13 2.06
N PHE A 322 4.31 -6.21 1.94
CA PHE A 322 5.14 -6.75 3.02
C PHE A 322 6.28 -5.78 3.40
N SER A 323 6.76 -5.84 4.64
CA SER A 323 8.03 -5.20 5.01
C SER A 323 9.18 -6.18 4.83
N TRP A 324 10.40 -5.68 4.64
CA TRP A 324 11.59 -6.53 4.56
C TRP A 324 11.66 -7.51 5.75
N VAL A 325 11.41 -7.06 6.98
CA VAL A 325 11.52 -7.88 8.19
C VAL A 325 10.38 -8.88 8.36
N GLU A 326 9.23 -8.67 7.71
CA GLU A 326 8.16 -9.67 7.61
C GLU A 326 8.51 -10.83 6.65
N CYS A 327 9.35 -10.59 5.64
CA CYS A 327 9.84 -11.62 4.73
C CYS A 327 11.14 -12.27 5.22
N LEU A 328 12.13 -11.45 5.56
CA LEU A 328 13.51 -11.83 5.86
C LEU A 328 13.77 -12.20 7.32
N GLY A 329 12.87 -11.78 8.22
CA GLY A 329 13.16 -11.77 9.64
C GLY A 329 14.16 -10.68 10.03
N PRO A 330 14.82 -10.78 11.19
CA PRO A 330 15.70 -9.73 11.67
C PRO A 330 16.89 -9.45 10.74
N ILE A 331 17.08 -8.17 10.39
CA ILE A 331 18.11 -7.69 9.46
C ILE A 331 19.30 -7.12 10.25
N ALA A 332 20.51 -7.32 9.74
CA ALA A 332 21.75 -6.84 10.36
C ALA A 332 22.81 -6.38 9.34
N TRP A 333 22.37 -6.00 8.13
CA TRP A 333 23.22 -5.66 6.99
C TRP A 333 24.16 -4.48 7.28
N ASN A 334 23.70 -3.49 8.06
CA ASN A 334 24.44 -2.29 8.41
C ASN A 334 25.02 -2.31 9.84
N ALA A 335 24.89 -3.41 10.57
CA ALA A 335 25.24 -3.52 11.99
C ALA A 335 26.71 -3.15 12.34
N ARG A 336 27.61 -3.15 11.35
CA ARG A 336 29.04 -2.78 11.49
C ARG A 336 29.41 -1.45 10.82
N SER A 337 28.43 -0.67 10.35
CA SER A 337 28.65 0.63 9.71
C SER A 337 28.07 1.77 10.55
N ASN A 338 28.35 3.02 10.13
CA ASN A 338 27.67 4.21 10.66
C ASN A 338 26.20 4.34 10.20
N GLN A 339 25.69 3.37 9.42
CA GLN A 339 24.31 3.30 8.95
C GLN A 339 23.49 2.22 9.68
N SER A 340 23.95 1.68 10.82
CA SER A 340 23.22 0.72 11.65
C SER A 340 21.84 1.20 12.16
N TYR A 341 21.54 2.50 12.03
CA TYR A 341 20.20 3.04 12.25
C TYR A 341 19.18 2.53 11.21
N ILE A 342 19.61 2.15 9.99
CA ILE A 342 18.75 1.58 8.94
C ILE A 342 18.14 0.27 9.47
N ASP A 343 19.00 -0.69 9.82
CA ASP A 343 18.59 -1.94 10.46
C ASP A 343 17.71 -1.69 11.71
N THR A 344 18.00 -0.63 12.48
CA THR A 344 17.22 -0.28 13.68
C THR A 344 15.80 0.22 13.36
N VAL A 345 15.61 0.91 12.23
CA VAL A 345 14.30 1.35 11.74
C VAL A 345 13.56 0.15 11.13
N ASP A 346 14.17 -0.60 10.23
CA ASP A 346 13.49 -1.68 9.50
C ASP A 346 13.07 -2.82 10.44
N ASN A 347 13.90 -3.17 11.44
CA ASN A 347 13.56 -4.14 12.50
C ASN A 347 12.43 -3.70 13.45
N LYS A 348 11.84 -2.51 13.28
CA LYS A 348 10.63 -2.10 14.00
C LYS A 348 9.35 -2.34 13.22
N GLU A 349 9.41 -2.64 11.92
CA GLU A 349 8.23 -2.77 11.06
C GLU A 349 7.46 -4.09 11.26
N GLY A 350 7.99 -5.05 12.01
CA GLY A 350 7.27 -6.27 12.34
C GLY A 350 8.15 -7.43 12.78
N SER A 351 7.74 -8.64 12.41
CA SER A 351 8.48 -9.88 12.60
C SER A 351 8.08 -10.88 11.52
N GLN A 352 9.01 -11.76 11.16
CA GLN A 352 8.86 -12.69 10.04
C GLN A 352 7.55 -13.47 10.07
N TYR A 353 6.89 -13.61 8.93
CA TYR A 353 5.79 -14.53 8.75
C TYR A 353 6.29 -15.98 8.72
N ALA A 354 5.51 -16.87 9.34
CA ALA A 354 5.93 -18.25 9.58
C ALA A 354 6.18 -19.07 8.30
N TRP A 355 5.49 -18.78 7.18
CA TRP A 355 5.76 -19.44 5.91
C TRP A 355 7.18 -19.16 5.39
N PHE A 356 7.67 -17.92 5.42
CA PHE A 356 9.04 -17.60 4.96
C PHE A 356 10.09 -18.28 5.84
N LYS A 357 9.86 -18.31 7.16
CA LYS A 357 10.71 -19.03 8.11
C LYS A 357 10.76 -20.53 7.81
N GLN A 358 9.62 -21.12 7.42
CA GLN A 358 9.54 -22.52 6.98
C GLN A 358 10.31 -22.78 5.68
N GLN A 359 10.35 -21.81 4.75
CA GLN A 359 11.19 -21.90 3.55
C GLN A 359 12.69 -21.67 3.82
N GLY A 360 13.09 -21.45 5.07
CA GLY A 360 14.49 -21.22 5.45
C GLY A 360 15.00 -19.80 5.13
N VAL A 361 14.11 -18.84 4.89
CA VAL A 361 14.48 -17.43 4.69
C VAL A 361 15.01 -16.86 6.02
N ALA A 362 16.20 -16.26 6.00
CA ALA A 362 16.81 -15.62 7.18
C ALA A 362 17.85 -14.57 6.76
N GLY A 363 17.52 -13.28 6.88
CA GLY A 363 18.43 -12.18 6.51
C GLY A 363 18.84 -12.26 5.04
N GLU A 364 20.11 -12.51 4.75
CA GLU A 364 20.67 -12.71 3.39
C GLU A 364 20.51 -14.15 2.85
N GLN A 365 19.88 -15.06 3.59
CA GLN A 365 19.74 -16.48 3.23
C GLN A 365 18.31 -16.83 2.80
N GLY A 366 18.16 -17.76 1.86
CA GLY A 366 16.86 -18.30 1.41
C GLY A 366 16.09 -17.45 0.39
N HIS A 367 16.73 -16.43 -0.21
CA HIS A 367 16.06 -15.45 -1.09
C HIS A 367 15.32 -16.02 -2.29
N ALA A 368 15.74 -17.17 -2.84
CA ALA A 368 15.01 -17.83 -3.93
C ALA A 368 13.54 -18.18 -3.58
N SER A 369 13.17 -18.26 -2.29
CA SER A 369 11.78 -18.44 -1.86
C SER A 369 10.95 -17.15 -1.89
N LEU A 370 11.59 -16.02 -2.17
CA LEU A 370 11.01 -14.67 -2.33
C LEU A 370 10.93 -14.25 -3.81
N ASP A 371 11.46 -15.06 -4.73
CA ASP A 371 11.25 -14.90 -6.17
C ASP A 371 9.75 -14.87 -6.48
N ARG A 372 9.31 -13.84 -7.21
CA ARG A 372 7.91 -13.68 -7.65
C ARG A 372 7.90 -13.34 -9.13
N SER A 373 7.06 -14.03 -9.88
CA SER A 373 6.90 -13.84 -11.32
C SER A 373 5.49 -13.34 -11.62
N VAL A 374 5.33 -12.61 -12.73
CA VAL A 374 4.02 -12.42 -13.36
C VAL A 374 3.47 -13.79 -13.79
N ALA A 375 2.16 -13.98 -13.70
CA ALA A 375 1.50 -15.24 -14.07
C ALA A 375 1.92 -15.71 -15.48
N GLY A 376 2.43 -16.94 -15.59
CA GLY A 376 2.94 -17.52 -16.84
C GLY A 376 4.40 -17.18 -17.20
N SER A 377 5.08 -16.31 -16.44
CA SER A 377 6.52 -16.06 -16.59
C SER A 377 7.36 -17.07 -15.77
N SER A 378 8.43 -17.58 -16.38
CA SER A 378 9.50 -18.32 -15.67
C SER A 378 10.55 -17.42 -15.04
N ASN A 379 10.57 -16.14 -15.38
CA ASN A 379 11.57 -15.18 -14.92
C ASN A 379 10.98 -14.38 -13.74
N PRO A 380 11.62 -14.41 -12.56
CA PRO A 380 11.20 -13.57 -11.44
C PRO A 380 11.49 -12.10 -11.73
N GLY A 381 10.61 -11.23 -11.23
CA GLY A 381 10.73 -9.78 -11.32
C GLY A 381 11.02 -9.16 -9.96
N VAL A 382 11.37 -7.87 -9.98
CA VAL A 382 11.47 -7.04 -8.78
C VAL A 382 10.07 -6.64 -8.32
N TRP A 383 9.83 -6.65 -7.01
CA TRP A 383 8.54 -6.31 -6.40
C TRP A 383 8.69 -5.49 -5.11
N TRP A 384 7.73 -4.60 -4.88
CA TRP A 384 7.79 -3.59 -3.82
C TRP A 384 7.59 -4.13 -2.40
N MET A 385 8.37 -3.59 -1.46
CA MET A 385 8.08 -3.61 -0.03
C MET A 385 7.44 -2.28 0.42
N ARG A 386 6.69 -2.30 1.53
CA ARG A 386 6.23 -1.06 2.19
C ARG A 386 7.34 -0.34 2.98
N SER A 387 8.46 -1.01 3.21
CA SER A 387 9.63 -0.49 3.94
C SER A 387 10.16 0.76 3.25
N SER A 388 10.06 1.92 3.89
CA SER A 388 10.51 3.18 3.30
C SER A 388 11.98 3.43 3.62
N ALA A 389 12.82 3.65 2.60
CA ALA A 389 14.28 3.65 2.75
C ALA A 389 14.75 4.73 3.75
N PRO A 390 15.38 4.37 4.89
CA PRO A 390 15.67 5.35 5.95
C PRO A 390 16.79 6.34 5.58
N ASN A 391 17.71 5.98 4.68
CA ASN A 391 18.90 6.79 4.34
C ASN A 391 18.73 7.71 3.11
N VAL A 392 17.83 7.37 2.18
CA VAL A 392 17.55 8.13 0.95
C VAL A 392 16.11 8.67 0.96
N ALA A 393 15.86 9.78 0.25
CA ALA A 393 14.56 10.47 0.27
C ALA A 393 13.64 10.10 -0.90
N THR A 394 14.09 9.20 -1.77
CA THR A 394 13.55 8.96 -3.12
C THR A 394 12.97 7.56 -3.32
N SER A 395 13.19 6.65 -2.37
CA SER A 395 13.14 5.21 -2.61
C SER A 395 12.41 4.46 -1.50
N PHE A 396 11.90 3.28 -1.85
CA PHE A 396 11.34 2.29 -0.94
C PHE A 396 12.06 0.96 -1.18
N GLY A 397 12.01 0.06 -0.21
CA GLY A 397 12.58 -1.27 -0.34
C GLY A 397 11.83 -2.08 -1.40
N ASP A 398 12.56 -2.99 -2.02
CA ASP A 398 12.09 -3.93 -3.02
C ASP A 398 12.66 -5.33 -2.71
N MET A 399 12.27 -6.30 -3.53
CA MET A 399 12.74 -7.68 -3.49
C MET A 399 12.80 -8.23 -4.91
N GLY A 400 13.82 -9.03 -5.22
CA GLY A 400 13.90 -9.73 -6.50
C GLY A 400 14.89 -10.90 -6.42
N PRO A 401 15.25 -11.49 -7.57
CA PRO A 401 16.31 -12.50 -7.65
C PRO A 401 17.69 -11.94 -7.26
N GLU A 402 17.86 -10.61 -7.34
CA GLU A 402 18.95 -9.87 -6.72
C GLU A 402 18.36 -9.04 -5.57
N VAL A 403 19.05 -9.00 -4.42
CA VAL A 403 18.62 -8.23 -3.24
C VAL A 403 19.12 -6.81 -3.40
N ASP A 404 18.38 -6.01 -4.16
CA ASP A 404 18.69 -4.60 -4.34
C ASP A 404 18.29 -3.76 -3.11
N ASN A 405 18.88 -2.57 -2.99
CA ASN A 405 18.69 -1.67 -1.84
C ASN A 405 17.50 -0.71 -2.06
N GLY A 406 16.46 -1.13 -2.78
CA GLY A 406 15.24 -0.36 -2.99
C GLY A 406 15.18 0.44 -4.29
N GLY A 407 14.04 0.34 -4.98
CA GLY A 407 13.69 1.07 -6.17
C GLY A 407 13.35 2.56 -5.95
N TYR A 408 13.49 3.35 -7.02
CA TYR A 408 13.01 4.73 -7.05
C TYR A 408 11.48 4.78 -7.02
N ALA A 409 10.89 5.63 -6.18
CA ALA A 409 9.46 5.56 -5.90
C ALA A 409 8.56 5.78 -7.12
N SER A 410 9.05 6.42 -8.20
CA SER A 410 8.31 6.57 -9.46
C SER A 410 8.50 5.45 -10.50
N THR A 411 9.41 4.51 -10.27
CA THR A 411 9.55 3.29 -11.10
C THR A 411 8.31 2.41 -10.93
N ALA A 412 7.79 1.84 -12.02
CA ALA A 412 6.77 0.80 -11.92
C ALA A 412 7.46 -0.55 -11.65
N GLU A 413 7.11 -1.20 -10.55
CA GLU A 413 7.65 -2.50 -10.14
C GLU A 413 6.51 -3.42 -9.69
N GLY A 414 6.83 -4.70 -9.47
CA GLY A 414 5.85 -5.72 -9.15
C GLY A 414 5.10 -5.45 -7.83
N VAL A 415 3.80 -5.66 -7.87
CA VAL A 415 2.92 -5.59 -6.69
C VAL A 415 2.68 -7.00 -6.19
N VAL A 416 3.06 -7.25 -4.93
CA VAL A 416 2.83 -8.50 -4.22
C VAL A 416 2.19 -8.15 -2.87
N PHE A 417 0.89 -8.37 -2.76
CA PHE A 417 0.09 -7.86 -1.65
C PHE A 417 -0.35 -8.95 -0.68
N GLY A 418 -0.65 -8.54 0.55
CA GLY A 418 -1.35 -9.33 1.56
C GLY A 418 -2.68 -8.73 1.96
N PHE A 419 -3.54 -9.56 2.52
CA PHE A 419 -4.82 -9.22 3.17
C PHE A 419 -5.11 -10.23 4.29
N CYS A 420 -6.07 -9.93 5.16
CA CYS A 420 -6.51 -10.86 6.21
C CYS A 420 -8.00 -11.19 6.12
N LEU A 421 -8.33 -12.41 6.56
CA LEU A 421 -9.67 -12.91 6.86
C LEU A 421 -9.71 -13.44 8.30
#